data_AF-A0A7C2T402-F1
#
_entry.id   AF-A0A7C2T402-F1
#
_cell.length_a   1.000
_cell.length_b   1.000
_cell.length_c   1.000
_cell.angle_alpha   90.00
_cell.angle_beta   90.00
_cell.angle_gamma   90.00
#
_symmetry.space_group_name_H-M   'P 1'
#
loop_
_entity.id
_entity.type
_entity.pdbx_description
1 polymer ?
#
loop_
_entity_poly.entity_id
_entity_poly.type
_entity_poly.pdbx_seq_one_letter_code
_entity_poly.pdbx_strand_id
1 'polypeptide(L)'
;MRALFSFDIGPNILLEEWERLYAHSDARFFLSPAWIENWLAGIPPRVEVGCVRVYDDLRGVFALGLVGVAPRRSFATPQEARLHETGVESFDKVYLEYNDILVARNAP
;
A
#
# COMPACT_ATOMS: atom_id res chain seq x y z
N MET A 1 0.14 9.58 -17.57
CA MET A 1 0.09 8.63 -16.44
C MET A 1 1.50 8.17 -16.12
N ARG A 2 1.91 8.29 -14.85
CA ARG A 2 3.22 7.85 -14.34
C ARG A 2 3.01 7.15 -13.00
N ALA A 3 3.85 6.16 -12.72
CA ALA A 3 3.90 5.50 -11.42
C ALA A 3 5.22 5.86 -10.72
N LEU A 4 5.13 6.21 -9.43
CA LEU A 4 6.28 6.44 -8.57
C LEU A 4 6.25 5.44 -7.43
N PHE A 5 7.37 4.77 -7.21
CA PHE A 5 7.59 3.87 -6.08
C PHE A 5 8.51 4.58 -5.08
N SER A 6 8.12 4.57 -3.82
CA SER A 6 8.89 5.16 -2.73
C SER A 6 8.87 4.25 -1.51
N PHE A 7 9.98 4.24 -0.80
CA PHE A 7 10.14 3.56 0.47
C PHE A 7 10.53 4.56 1.57
N ASP A 8 10.67 4.08 2.81
CA ASP A 8 11.05 4.88 3.98
C ASP A 8 10.14 6.08 4.25
N ILE A 9 8.86 5.98 3.87
CA ILE A 9 7.86 6.98 4.18
C ILE A 9 7.22 6.62 5.53
N GLY A 10 7.29 7.55 6.48
CA GLY A 10 6.69 7.36 7.80
C GLY A 10 5.19 7.03 7.70
N PRO A 11 4.66 6.15 8.56
CA PRO A 11 3.29 5.65 8.47
C PRO A 11 2.23 6.76 8.50
N ASN A 12 2.49 7.84 9.24
CA ASN A 12 1.59 9.00 9.29
C ASN A 12 1.42 9.68 7.92
N ILE A 13 2.51 9.84 7.16
CA ILE A 13 2.46 10.46 5.83
C ILE A 13 1.69 9.56 4.86
N LEU A 14 1.92 8.25 4.93
CA LEU A 14 1.17 7.27 4.13
C LEU A 14 -0.33 7.32 4.44
N LEU A 15 -0.68 7.36 5.72
CA LEU A 15 -2.08 7.42 6.16
C LEU A 15 -2.76 8.72 5.73
N GLU A 16 -2.09 9.87 5.87
CA GLU A 16 -2.62 11.18 5.43
C GLU A 16 -2.87 11.24 3.91
N GLU A 17 -2.01 10.65 3.09
CA GLU A 17 -2.24 10.57 1.65
C GLU A 17 -3.38 9.61 1.32
N TRP A 18 -3.42 8.47 2.02
CA TRP A 18 -4.46 7.46 1.87
C TRP A 18 -5.85 8.02 2.20
N GLU A 19 -5.98 8.72 3.34
CA GLU A 19 -7.21 9.38 3.77
C GLU A 19 -7.70 10.41 2.75
N ARG A 20 -6.79 11.23 2.23
CA ARG A 20 -7.11 12.22 1.20
C ARG A 20 -7.66 11.58 -0.07
N LEU A 21 -7.05 10.50 -0.54
CA LEU A 21 -7.53 9.80 -1.73
C LEU A 21 -8.83 9.04 -1.45
N TYR A 22 -8.95 8.41 -0.27
CA TYR A 22 -10.11 7.61 0.11
C TYR A 22 -11.38 8.43 0.14
N ALA A 23 -11.31 9.68 0.63
CA ALA A 23 -12.41 10.64 0.61
C ALA A 23 -12.99 10.90 -0.81
N HIS A 24 -12.24 10.60 -1.86
CA HIS A 24 -12.63 10.78 -3.26
C HIS A 24 -12.80 9.45 -4.02
N SER A 25 -12.86 8.33 -3.31
CA SER A 25 -13.00 6.97 -3.86
C SER A 25 -14.39 6.38 -3.60
N ASP A 26 -14.71 5.28 -4.28
CA ASP A 26 -15.84 4.38 -3.94
C ASP A 26 -15.35 3.11 -3.22
N ALA A 27 -14.16 3.19 -2.62
CA ALA A 27 -13.51 2.06 -2.01
C ALA A 27 -14.29 1.55 -0.79
N ARG A 28 -14.18 0.24 -0.55
CA ARG A 28 -14.91 -0.46 0.53
C ARG A 28 -14.05 -0.56 1.78
N PHE A 29 -14.64 -1.12 2.83
CA PHE A 29 -14.07 -1.26 4.18
C PHE A 29 -12.57 -1.65 4.23
N PHE A 30 -12.11 -2.60 3.41
CA PHE A 30 -10.72 -3.08 3.41
C PHE A 30 -9.69 -2.08 2.87
N LEU A 31 -10.13 -0.98 2.26
CA LEU A 31 -9.29 0.15 1.89
C LEU A 31 -9.60 1.37 2.75
N SER A 32 -10.42 1.24 3.79
CA SER A 32 -10.73 2.36 4.69
C SER A 32 -9.50 2.80 5.48
N PRO A 33 -9.40 4.08 5.86
CA PRO A 33 -8.31 4.57 6.68
C PRO A 33 -8.10 3.76 7.97
N ALA A 34 -9.20 3.42 8.66
CA ALA A 34 -9.13 2.61 9.87
C ALA A 34 -8.55 1.21 9.63
N TRP A 35 -8.85 0.58 8.49
CA TRP A 35 -8.25 -0.71 8.14
C TRP A 35 -6.74 -0.56 7.88
N ILE A 36 -6.36 0.44 7.09
CA ILE A 36 -4.96 0.67 6.73
C ILE A 36 -4.11 1.10 7.91
N GLU A 37 -4.64 1.92 8.81
CA GLU A 37 -3.99 2.29 10.08
C GLU A 37 -3.68 1.04 10.90
N ASN A 38 -4.66 0.14 11.07
CA ASN A 38 -4.46 -1.12 11.79
C ASN A 38 -3.46 -2.03 11.08
N TRP A 39 -3.51 -2.10 9.75
CA TRP A 39 -2.54 -2.85 8.97
C TRP A 39 -1.12 -2.32 9.22
N LEU A 40 -0.88 -1.01 9.05
CA LEU A 40 0.41 -0.35 9.30
C LEU A 40 0.92 -0.57 10.73
N ALA A 41 0.04 -0.47 11.72
CA ALA A 41 0.39 -0.70 13.13
C ALA A 41 0.75 -2.17 13.43
N GLY A 42 0.22 -3.12 12.66
CA GLY A 42 0.49 -4.55 12.79
C GLY A 42 1.75 -5.03 12.05
N ILE A 43 2.43 -4.18 11.30
CA ILE A 43 3.58 -4.57 10.48
C ILE A 43 4.77 -4.94 11.37
N PRO A 44 5.41 -6.11 11.16
CA PRO A 44 6.60 -6.49 11.91
C PRO A 44 7.74 -5.48 11.71
N PRO A 45 8.57 -5.16 12.73
CA PRO A 45 9.62 -4.13 12.63
C PRO A 45 10.69 -4.34 11.55
N ARG A 46 10.77 -5.55 10.96
CA ARG A 46 11.74 -5.91 9.92
C ARG A 46 11.18 -5.79 8.51
N VAL A 47 9.88 -5.52 8.38
CA VAL A 47 9.21 -5.36 7.10
C VAL A 47 9.22 -3.89 6.75
N GLU A 48 9.76 -3.58 5.57
CA GLU A 48 9.76 -2.24 5.03
C GLU A 48 8.44 -2.01 4.28
N VAL A 49 7.89 -0.79 4.38
CA VAL A 49 6.64 -0.44 3.71
C VAL A 49 6.94 0.55 2.60
N GLY A 50 6.56 0.16 1.38
CA GLY A 50 6.57 1.01 0.21
C GLY A 50 5.19 1.54 -0.13
N CYS A 51 5.17 2.63 -0.88
CA CYS A 51 3.96 3.18 -1.49
C CYS A 51 4.17 3.35 -2.99
N VAL A 52 3.17 2.90 -3.73
CA VAL A 52 3.03 3.08 -5.18
C VAL A 52 2.03 4.20 -5.40
N ARG A 53 2.49 5.28 -6.04
CA ARG A 53 1.64 6.42 -6.42
C ARG A 53 1.47 6.44 -7.91
N VAL A 54 0.23 6.47 -8.37
CA VAL A 54 -0.08 6.73 -9.77
C VAL A 54 -0.60 8.15 -9.89
N TYR A 55 0.02 8.92 -10.80
CA TYR A 55 -0.31 10.31 -11.01
C TYR A 55 -0.32 10.69 -12.49
N ASP A 56 -0.99 11.79 -12.79
CA ASP A 56 -0.83 12.52 -14.04
C ASP A 56 -0.66 14.02 -13.75
N ASP A 57 -0.15 14.76 -14.73
CA ASP A 57 0.23 16.17 -14.56
C ASP A 57 -0.98 17.09 -14.33
N LEU A 58 -2.21 16.63 -14.59
CA LEU A 58 -3.44 17.43 -14.47
C LEU A 58 -4.20 17.19 -13.17
N ARG A 59 -4.22 15.93 -12.70
CA ARG A 59 -5.02 15.49 -11.55
C ARG A 59 -4.19 15.28 -10.28
N GLY A 60 -2.87 15.21 -10.41
CA GLY A 60 -2.01 14.73 -9.33
C GLY A 60 -2.20 13.23 -9.10
N VAL A 61 -2.03 12.79 -7.85
CA VAL A 61 -2.15 11.37 -7.47
C VAL A 61 -3.62 10.93 -7.52
N PHE A 62 -3.91 9.89 -8.29
CA PHE A 62 -5.26 9.33 -8.43
C PHE A 62 -5.35 7.84 -8.08
N ALA A 63 -4.23 7.18 -7.84
CA ALA A 63 -4.21 5.85 -7.24
C ALA A 63 -3.04 5.65 -6.28
N LEU A 64 -3.28 4.88 -5.20
CA LEU A 64 -2.30 4.53 -4.17
C LEU A 64 -2.35 3.02 -3.90
N GLY A 65 -1.18 2.39 -3.78
CA GLY A 65 -1.06 1.03 -3.27
C GLY A 65 0.05 0.94 -2.23
N LEU A 66 -0.19 0.26 -1.12
CA LEU A 66 0.85 0.01 -0.12
C LEU A 66 1.43 -1.39 -0.32
N VAL A 67 2.75 -1.51 -0.24
CA VAL A 67 3.44 -2.78 -0.41
C VAL A 67 4.33 -3.05 0.79
N GLY A 68 4.32 -4.28 1.31
CA GLY A 68 5.33 -4.72 2.26
C GLY A 68 6.48 -5.40 1.53
N VAL A 69 7.69 -5.16 2.01
CA VAL A 69 8.93 -5.79 1.53
C VAL A 69 9.56 -6.49 2.72
N ALA A 70 9.45 -7.82 2.73
CA ALA A 70 10.12 -8.63 3.73
C ALA A 70 11.63 -8.74 3.43
N PRO A 71 12.47 -8.93 4.47
CA PRO A 71 13.86 -9.29 4.28
C PRO A 71 13.99 -10.56 3.45
N ARG A 72 14.99 -10.60 2.56
CA ARG A 72 15.26 -11.81 1.76
C ARG A 72 15.55 -12.99 2.69
N ARG A 73 14.85 -14.11 2.47
CA ARG A 73 15.10 -15.37 3.21
C ARG A 73 16.48 -15.95 2.87
N SER A 74 16.96 -15.77 1.64
CA SER A 74 18.28 -16.22 1.18
C SER A 74 18.79 -15.35 0.02
N PHE A 75 20.10 -15.39 -0.23
CA PHE A 75 20.73 -14.71 -1.38
C PHE A 75 20.17 -15.20 -2.72
N ALA A 76 19.75 -16.47 -2.79
CA ALA A 76 19.17 -17.08 -3.99
C ALA A 76 17.70 -16.73 -4.24
N THR A 77 16.98 -16.20 -3.24
CA THR A 77 15.57 -15.79 -3.40
C THR A 77 15.49 -14.34 -3.85
N PRO A 78 14.72 -13.99 -4.89
CA PRO A 78 14.50 -12.60 -5.28
C PRO A 78 13.86 -11.80 -4.14
N GLN A 79 14.06 -10.48 -4.14
CA GLN A 79 13.32 -9.59 -3.26
C GLN A 79 11.96 -9.29 -3.88
N GLU A 80 10.91 -9.37 -3.07
CA GLU A 80 9.53 -9.19 -3.50
C GLU A 80 8.89 -8.04 -2.73
N ALA A 81 8.07 -7.26 -3.42
CA ALA A 81 7.15 -6.31 -2.82
C ALA A 81 5.73 -6.86 -3.03
N ARG A 82 4.95 -6.97 -1.95
CA ARG A 82 3.62 -7.57 -1.99
C ARG A 82 2.54 -6.56 -1.59
N LEU A 83 1.51 -6.44 -2.40
CA LEU A 83 0.43 -5.47 -2.20
C LEU A 83 -0.39 -5.83 -0.95
N HIS A 84 -0.46 -4.91 0.01
CA HIS A 84 -1.15 -5.06 1.30
C HIS A 84 -0.76 -6.32 2.10
N GLU A 85 0.41 -6.86 1.81
CA GLU A 85 1.02 -7.98 2.51
C GLU A 85 2.38 -7.57 3.04
N THR A 86 2.82 -8.24 4.10
CA THR A 86 4.10 -8.00 4.76
C THR A 86 5.26 -8.77 4.09
N GLY A 87 4.95 -9.82 3.32
CA GLY A 87 5.93 -10.77 2.78
C GLY A 87 6.37 -11.83 3.80
N VAL A 88 5.78 -11.84 5.00
CA VAL A 88 6.00 -12.83 6.05
C VAL A 88 4.78 -13.72 6.16
N GLU A 89 4.92 -14.96 5.72
CA GLU A 89 3.85 -15.96 5.60
C GLU A 89 3.01 -16.19 6.88
N SER A 90 3.57 -15.99 8.08
CA SER A 90 2.81 -16.11 9.33
C SER A 90 1.91 -14.91 9.64
N PHE A 91 2.13 -13.78 8.98
CA PHE A 91 1.38 -12.53 9.11
C PHE A 91 0.48 -12.28 7.90
N ASP A 92 0.86 -12.80 6.73
CA ASP A 92 0.09 -12.68 5.50
C ASP A 92 -1.04 -13.72 5.51
N LYS A 93 -2.29 -13.25 5.30
CA LYS A 93 -3.45 -14.14 5.13
C LYS A 93 -3.74 -14.34 3.65
N VAL A 94 -4.27 -15.51 3.30
CA VAL A 94 -4.53 -15.97 1.91
C VAL A 94 -5.66 -15.17 1.19
N TYR A 95 -6.30 -14.20 1.84
CA TYR A 95 -7.44 -13.49 1.26
C TYR A 95 -6.99 -12.34 0.33
N LEU A 96 -6.64 -12.71 -0.91
CA LEU A 96 -6.29 -11.78 -2.00
C LEU A 96 -7.40 -10.76 -2.28
N GLU A 97 -8.64 -11.10 -1.98
CA GLU A 97 -9.85 -10.29 -2.22
C GLU A 97 -9.82 -8.90 -1.56
N TYR A 98 -8.93 -8.70 -0.59
CA TYR A 98 -8.82 -7.47 0.21
C TYR A 98 -7.59 -6.63 -0.16
N ASN A 99 -6.71 -7.15 -1.02
CA ASN A 99 -5.46 -6.53 -1.43
C ASN A 99 -5.67 -5.81 -2.77
N ASP A 100 -6.18 -4.59 -2.71
CA ASP A 100 -6.45 -3.78 -3.91
C ASP A 100 -5.82 -2.38 -3.80
N ILE A 101 -5.67 -1.72 -4.94
CA ILE A 101 -5.17 -0.35 -5.03
C ILE A 101 -6.33 0.59 -4.72
N LEU A 102 -6.08 1.61 -3.89
CA LEU A 102 -7.04 2.68 -3.69
C LEU A 102 -7.06 3.58 -4.93
N VAL A 103 -8.21 3.73 -5.57
CA VAL A 103 -8.39 4.50 -6.80
C VAL A 103 -9.46 5.57 -6.61
N ALA A 104 -9.20 6.80 -7.07
CA ALA A 104 -10.20 7.86 -7.09
C ALA A 104 -11.39 7.48 -7.98
N ARG A 105 -12.62 7.87 -7.60
CA ARG A 105 -13.86 7.60 -8.35
C ARG A 105 -13.78 8.02 -9.83
N ASN A 106 -13.09 9.12 -10.10
CA ASN A 106 -12.94 9.69 -11.44
C ASN A 106 -11.56 9.43 -12.06
N ALA A 107 -10.88 8.35 -11.65
CA ALA A 107 -9.66 7.91 -12.29
C ALA A 107 -9.92 7.61 -13.79
N PRO A 108 -8.91 7.86 -14.66
CA PRO A 108 -9.03 7.68 -16.10
C PRO A 108 -9.23 6.22 -16.54
#